data_AF-E4ME91-F1
#
_entry.id   AF-E4ME91-F1
#
_cell.length_a   1.000
_cell.length_b   1.000
_cell.length_c   1.000
_cell.angle_alpha   90.00
_cell.angle_beta   90.00
_cell.angle_gamma   90.00
#
_symmetry.space_group_name_H-M   'P 1'
#
loop_
_entity.id
_entity.type
_entity.pdbx_description
1 polymer ?
#
loop_
_entity_poly.entity_id
_entity_poly.type
_entity_poly.pdbx_seq_one_letter_code
_entity_poly.pdbx_strand_id
1 'polypeptide(L)'
;MKTQKIQNLLVVTLFCAAALAGLTACDADPVEREGGKLPDKDGLENTYGMLRSTRSVRDEVRVFLTEGNGFVTDNFYYQLTRPLGSALSLEAAVKAGEGETERTLLPEANYDFPDGKKLDIAGDAQHSALKRIRFFAENLAPGEYYLPLTVAADAADAADAERQTVNYLLTVRGLQMGEYKLNQEQVFTVFYLNTALYQPLLVDEYLMSKLDENWENAWPERPDGTRTIGDIVNLRTVVLDYDAATSRALLNLGADMRYVLGHATKYIRPLQDKGRKVCISIEGGGKGLGFCNLTDAQIADFTAQVKAVVTEYGLDGVNFWDRNSGYGKEGMPAMNTTSYPKLIKAVREALGDGLLVTLTDHMEPTEYFWDTAAMGGIEVGKYLDYAWSGYLDNSKDMQIVDPWHQGAAFVSAEWPRKPIAGLAPAKYGCVNIPWYTGEAETTPTERIAPVFLWRDAGYKQSNILVFEEMRTVLQDKYESTWTSSITDGYKFFADDGVYLIDESPWGKNYFSENEYMFDAIKLGELADGRRGYNKWTKDW
;
A
#
# COMPACT_ATOMS: atom_id res chain seq x y z
N MET A 1 25.67 -49.55 -46.98
CA MET A 1 26.08 -50.94 -46.71
C MET A 1 27.30 -50.88 -45.80
N LYS A 2 27.18 -51.37 -44.54
CA LYS A 2 28.28 -51.87 -43.67
C LYS A 2 29.39 -50.85 -43.27
N THR A 3 29.81 -50.63 -42.03
CA THR A 3 29.56 -51.24 -40.72
C THR A 3 30.10 -50.26 -39.65
N GLN A 4 29.49 -50.32 -38.46
CA GLN A 4 29.94 -49.80 -37.16
C GLN A 4 31.46 -49.87 -36.91
N LYS A 5 32.00 -48.83 -36.29
CA LYS A 5 32.99 -48.86 -35.19
C LYS A 5 33.06 -47.45 -34.57
N ILE A 6 32.46 -47.23 -33.40
CA ILE A 6 33.08 -47.38 -32.06
C ILE A 6 34.11 -46.28 -31.81
N GLN A 7 33.70 -45.26 -31.06
CA GLN A 7 34.39 -44.75 -29.87
C GLN A 7 33.59 -43.61 -29.21
N ASN A 8 33.47 -43.68 -27.88
CA ASN A 8 33.02 -42.62 -26.96
C ASN A 8 31.52 -42.54 -26.58
N LEU A 9 30.88 -43.70 -26.40
CA LEU A 9 29.77 -43.85 -25.45
C LEU A 9 30.27 -44.68 -24.25
N LEU A 10 31.11 -44.08 -23.41
CA LEU A 10 31.77 -44.77 -22.28
C LEU A 10 32.05 -43.80 -21.12
N VAL A 11 31.02 -43.08 -20.64
CA VAL A 11 30.96 -42.52 -19.26
C VAL A 11 29.54 -42.63 -18.66
N VAL A 12 28.65 -43.47 -19.22
CA VAL A 12 27.32 -43.72 -18.64
C VAL A 12 27.06 -45.22 -18.56
N THR A 13 27.96 -45.98 -17.92
CA THR A 13 27.65 -47.32 -17.39
C THR A 13 28.74 -47.78 -16.43
N LEU A 14 28.68 -47.34 -15.19
CA LEU A 14 29.28 -48.08 -14.07
C LEU A 14 28.35 -47.91 -12.86
N PHE A 15 28.03 -49.03 -12.21
CA PHE A 15 27.02 -49.23 -11.15
C PHE A 15 25.65 -49.80 -11.56
N CYS A 16 25.69 -50.86 -12.35
CA CYS A 16 24.83 -52.03 -12.15
C CYS A 16 25.72 -53.27 -12.03
N ALA A 17 25.33 -54.20 -11.13
CA ALA A 17 25.89 -55.55 -10.90
C ALA A 17 26.94 -55.73 -9.79
N ALA A 18 26.51 -55.55 -8.54
CA ALA A 18 26.75 -56.46 -7.40
C ALA A 18 25.61 -56.18 -6.39
N ALA A 19 24.79 -57.10 -5.91
CA ALA A 19 24.81 -58.54 -5.91
C ALA A 19 23.37 -59.07 -5.93
N LEU A 20 23.12 -60.03 -6.82
CA LEU A 20 21.99 -60.94 -6.77
C LEU A 20 22.50 -62.25 -6.15
N ALA A 21 22.23 -62.48 -4.86
CA ALA A 21 22.28 -63.80 -4.23
C ALA A 21 21.52 -63.76 -2.90
N GLY A 22 20.42 -64.52 -2.81
CA GLY A 22 19.68 -64.71 -1.56
C GLY A 22 18.15 -64.73 -1.68
N LEU A 23 17.59 -65.40 -2.69
CA LEU A 23 16.19 -65.82 -2.69
C LEU A 23 16.03 -67.05 -1.80
N THR A 24 15.29 -66.93 -0.70
CA THR A 24 14.43 -68.01 -0.17
C THR A 24 13.18 -67.40 0.46
N ALA A 25 12.04 -67.99 0.11
CA ALA A 25 10.68 -67.54 0.36
C ALA A 25 10.29 -67.38 1.83
N CYS A 26 9.50 -66.35 2.10
CA CYS A 26 8.36 -66.44 3.02
C CYS A 26 7.18 -65.83 2.26
N ASP A 27 6.12 -66.62 2.11
CA ASP A 27 4.87 -66.21 1.49
C ASP A 27 4.40 -64.89 2.12
N ALA A 28 4.45 -63.82 1.33
CA ALA A 28 3.75 -62.60 1.67
C ALA A 28 2.32 -62.77 1.17
N ASP A 29 1.40 -62.99 2.11
CA ASP A 29 -0.02 -62.88 1.88
C ASP A 29 -0.34 -61.64 1.03
N PRO A 30 -1.32 -61.72 0.11
CA PRO A 30 -1.74 -60.55 -0.63
C PRO A 30 -2.16 -59.49 0.38
N VAL A 31 -1.43 -58.37 0.41
CA VAL A 31 -1.83 -57.18 1.16
C VAL A 31 -3.12 -56.70 0.50
N GLU A 32 -4.25 -57.07 1.07
CA GLU A 32 -5.52 -56.41 0.82
C GLU A 32 -5.30 -54.93 1.09
N ARG A 33 -5.29 -54.12 0.03
CA ARG A 33 -5.59 -52.70 0.18
C ARG A 33 -7.02 -52.67 0.70
N GLU A 34 -7.20 -52.43 2.00
CA GLU A 34 -8.44 -51.85 2.49
C GLU A 34 -8.64 -50.54 1.71
N GLY A 35 -9.43 -50.61 0.63
CA GLY A 35 -9.97 -49.42 0.02
C GLY A 35 -10.66 -48.66 1.13
N GLY A 36 -10.28 -47.40 1.33
CA GLY A 36 -10.95 -46.53 2.29
C GLY A 36 -12.46 -46.69 2.11
N LYS A 37 -13.17 -46.90 3.22
CA LYS A 37 -14.63 -47.09 3.21
C LYS A 37 -15.23 -46.06 2.25
N LEU A 38 -15.98 -46.55 1.26
CA LEU A 38 -16.90 -45.71 0.51
C LEU A 38 -17.73 -44.92 1.53
N PRO A 39 -17.99 -43.61 1.31
CA PRO A 39 -18.82 -42.84 2.22
C PRO A 39 -20.12 -43.62 2.52
N ASP A 40 -20.51 -43.70 3.79
CA ASP A 40 -21.74 -44.40 4.18
C ASP A 40 -22.90 -43.93 3.29
N LYS A 41 -23.67 -44.89 2.77
CA LYS A 41 -24.83 -44.60 1.89
C LYS A 41 -25.83 -43.65 2.54
N ASP A 42 -25.88 -43.62 3.87
CA ASP A 42 -26.74 -42.73 4.65
C ASP A 42 -26.42 -41.24 4.45
N GLY A 43 -25.14 -40.89 4.18
CA GLY A 43 -24.74 -39.51 3.88
C GLY A 43 -25.20 -39.02 2.49
N LEU A 44 -25.63 -39.93 1.62
CA LEU A 44 -26.12 -39.66 0.27
C LEU A 44 -27.65 -39.71 0.16
N GLU A 45 -28.39 -40.13 1.17
CA GLU A 45 -29.87 -40.16 1.12
C GLU A 45 -30.52 -39.05 1.95
N ASN A 46 -29.80 -38.48 2.92
CA ASN A 46 -30.30 -37.43 3.80
C ASN A 46 -29.99 -36.00 3.31
N THR A 47 -30.89 -35.06 3.62
CA THR A 47 -30.67 -33.63 3.40
C THR A 47 -30.09 -33.02 4.66
N TYR A 48 -28.86 -32.50 4.56
CA TYR A 48 -28.19 -31.81 5.67
C TYR A 48 -28.18 -30.31 5.39
N GLY A 49 -28.34 -29.52 6.44
CA GLY A 49 -28.21 -28.07 6.36
C GLY A 49 -27.00 -27.57 7.14
N MET A 50 -26.40 -26.49 6.67
CA MET A 50 -25.23 -25.89 7.30
C MET A 50 -25.22 -24.38 7.13
N LEU A 51 -24.90 -23.69 8.21
CA LEU A 51 -24.64 -22.26 8.18
C LEU A 51 -23.22 -22.03 7.66
N ARG A 52 -23.07 -21.12 6.70
CA ARG A 52 -21.80 -20.84 6.02
C ARG A 52 -21.47 -19.36 6.04
N SER A 53 -20.18 -19.07 6.09
CA SER A 53 -19.61 -17.76 5.78
C SER A 53 -19.02 -17.80 4.36
N THR A 54 -19.06 -16.67 3.66
CA THR A 54 -18.36 -16.52 2.38
C THR A 54 -16.84 -16.38 2.52
N ARG A 55 -16.34 -16.08 3.73
CA ARG A 55 -14.90 -15.90 4.02
C ARG A 55 -14.15 -17.19 4.35
N SER A 56 -14.85 -18.22 4.79
CA SER A 56 -14.21 -19.47 5.24
C SER A 56 -15.03 -20.69 4.84
N VAL A 57 -14.33 -21.73 4.42
CA VAL A 57 -14.90 -23.06 4.21
C VAL A 57 -14.94 -23.89 5.50
N ARG A 58 -14.31 -23.39 6.57
CA ARG A 58 -14.33 -23.95 7.92
C ARG A 58 -15.42 -23.26 8.74
N ASP A 59 -15.78 -23.88 9.85
CA ASP A 59 -16.76 -23.32 10.78
C ASP A 59 -16.17 -22.14 11.58
N GLU A 60 -14.86 -21.90 11.49
CA GLU A 60 -14.19 -20.72 12.07
C GLU A 60 -13.89 -19.65 11.01
N VAL A 61 -14.21 -18.40 11.36
CA VAL A 61 -13.94 -17.19 10.57
C VAL A 61 -13.11 -16.23 11.41
N ARG A 62 -11.94 -15.83 10.92
CA ARG A 62 -11.11 -14.82 11.59
C ARG A 62 -11.46 -13.42 11.08
N VAL A 63 -11.64 -12.49 12.01
CA VAL A 63 -11.96 -11.10 11.72
C VAL A 63 -10.94 -10.21 12.45
N PHE A 64 -10.32 -9.29 11.72
CA PHE A 64 -9.38 -8.34 12.31
C PHE A 64 -10.04 -6.97 12.37
N LEU A 65 -10.07 -6.38 13.56
CA LEU A 65 -10.56 -5.05 13.83
C LEU A 65 -9.41 -4.20 14.39
N THR A 66 -9.54 -2.88 14.28
CA THR A 66 -8.69 -1.92 14.99
C THR A 66 -9.61 -1.14 15.94
N GLU A 67 -9.15 -0.86 17.15
CA GLU A 67 -9.91 -0.07 18.11
C GLU A 67 -10.36 1.28 17.53
N GLY A 68 -11.52 1.75 17.97
CA GLY A 68 -12.14 2.99 17.48
C GLY A 68 -13.24 2.76 16.46
N ASN A 69 -13.48 3.77 15.62
CA ASN A 69 -14.64 3.82 14.75
C ASN A 69 -14.37 3.12 13.41
N GLY A 70 -15.19 2.13 13.07
CA GLY A 70 -15.09 1.38 11.84
C GLY A 70 -15.85 0.06 11.92
N PHE A 71 -16.00 -0.63 10.79
CA PHE A 71 -16.63 -1.94 10.76
C PHE A 71 -16.04 -2.87 9.70
N VAL A 72 -16.07 -4.16 10.01
CA VAL A 72 -15.81 -5.22 9.04
C VAL A 72 -17.10 -5.95 8.76
N THR A 73 -17.38 -6.23 7.48
CA THR A 73 -18.55 -6.98 7.04
C THR A 73 -18.16 -8.38 6.59
N ASP A 74 -18.97 -9.37 6.96
CA ASP A 74 -18.99 -10.69 6.35
C ASP A 74 -20.40 -11.02 5.83
N ASN A 75 -20.47 -11.90 4.83
CA ASN A 75 -21.72 -12.47 4.37
C ASN A 75 -21.86 -13.91 4.87
N PHE A 76 -23.04 -14.22 5.39
CA PHE A 76 -23.42 -15.56 5.79
C PHE A 76 -24.69 -16.01 5.06
N TYR A 77 -24.86 -17.32 4.94
CA TYR A 77 -26.02 -17.95 4.31
C TYR A 77 -26.20 -19.38 4.82
N TYR A 78 -27.39 -19.93 4.64
CA TYR A 78 -27.64 -21.34 4.92
C TYR A 78 -27.58 -22.15 3.63
N GLN A 79 -26.96 -23.32 3.69
CA GLN A 79 -26.79 -24.24 2.56
C GLN A 79 -27.34 -25.61 2.91
N LEU A 80 -28.11 -26.18 1.99
CA LEU A 80 -28.60 -27.55 2.03
C LEU A 80 -27.79 -28.41 1.06
N THR A 81 -27.58 -29.68 1.40
CA THR A 81 -26.95 -30.65 0.48
C THR A 81 -27.85 -30.97 -0.72
N ARG A 82 -29.18 -30.81 -0.57
CA ARG A 82 -30.22 -30.99 -1.59
C ARG A 82 -31.42 -30.05 -1.35
N PRO A 83 -32.20 -29.71 -2.38
CA PRO A 83 -33.46 -28.99 -2.18
C PRO A 83 -34.45 -29.84 -1.38
N LEU A 84 -35.22 -29.21 -0.48
CA LEU A 84 -36.19 -29.89 0.38
C LEU A 84 -37.54 -30.18 -0.31
N GLY A 85 -37.82 -29.54 -1.45
CA GLY A 85 -39.13 -29.55 -2.11
C GLY A 85 -40.17 -28.65 -1.45
N SER A 86 -40.01 -28.32 -0.17
CA SER A 86 -40.80 -27.34 0.59
C SER A 86 -39.93 -26.15 1.04
N ALA A 87 -40.54 -24.98 1.21
CA ALA A 87 -39.82 -23.80 1.68
C ALA A 87 -39.36 -23.97 3.14
N LEU A 88 -38.14 -23.55 3.42
CA LEU A 88 -37.54 -23.53 4.76
C LEU A 88 -37.23 -22.09 5.17
N SER A 89 -37.49 -21.77 6.44
CA SER A 89 -37.19 -20.47 7.02
C SER A 89 -36.49 -20.66 8.36
N LEU A 90 -35.32 -20.05 8.50
CA LEU A 90 -34.48 -20.11 9.70
C LEU A 90 -34.19 -18.70 10.19
N GLU A 91 -33.88 -18.56 11.48
CA GLU A 91 -33.42 -17.29 12.04
C GLU A 91 -32.06 -17.45 12.72
N ALA A 92 -31.12 -16.60 12.34
CA ALA A 92 -29.79 -16.57 12.91
C ALA A 92 -29.79 -15.86 14.27
N ALA A 93 -29.10 -16.44 15.25
CA ALA A 93 -28.97 -15.90 16.59
C ALA A 93 -27.53 -16.05 17.07
N VAL A 94 -27.09 -15.15 17.96
CA VAL A 94 -25.81 -15.29 18.65
C VAL A 94 -26.07 -16.07 19.93
N LYS A 95 -25.44 -17.24 20.08
CA LYS A 95 -25.65 -18.11 21.24
C LYS A 95 -24.35 -18.81 21.62
N ALA A 96 -23.80 -18.48 22.78
CA ALA A 96 -22.65 -19.15 23.34
C ALA A 96 -22.96 -20.63 23.65
N GLY A 97 -22.01 -21.51 23.40
CA GLY A 97 -22.12 -22.92 23.76
C GLY A 97 -22.10 -23.12 25.28
N GLU A 98 -22.77 -24.16 25.78
CA GLU A 98 -22.67 -24.54 27.19
C GLU A 98 -21.21 -24.89 27.53
N GLY A 99 -20.59 -24.13 28.44
CA GLY A 99 -19.20 -24.36 28.89
C GLY A 99 -18.12 -23.50 28.23
N GLU A 100 -18.46 -22.58 27.31
CA GLU A 100 -17.51 -21.62 26.74
C GLU A 100 -17.19 -20.46 27.70
N THR A 101 -16.53 -20.75 28.83
CA THR A 101 -16.17 -19.74 29.84
C THR A 101 -14.79 -19.11 29.64
N GLU A 102 -13.97 -19.65 28.73
CA GLU A 102 -12.58 -19.19 28.53
C GLU A 102 -12.43 -18.07 27.47
N ARG A 103 -13.46 -17.80 26.65
CA ARG A 103 -13.42 -16.80 25.58
C ARG A 103 -14.31 -15.60 25.90
N THR A 104 -13.81 -14.40 25.64
CA THR A 104 -14.58 -13.16 25.79
C THR A 104 -15.60 -13.04 24.66
N LEU A 105 -16.90 -13.05 24.98
CA LEU A 105 -17.93 -12.84 23.97
C LEU A 105 -17.91 -11.40 23.43
N LEU A 106 -18.14 -11.26 22.13
CA LEU A 106 -18.32 -9.94 21.52
C LEU A 106 -19.64 -9.32 22.05
N PRO A 107 -19.61 -8.09 22.60
CA PRO A 107 -20.81 -7.44 23.11
C PRO A 107 -21.87 -7.19 22.01
N GLU A 108 -23.16 -7.20 22.37
CA GLU A 108 -24.26 -6.99 21.41
C GLU A 108 -24.21 -5.63 20.70
N ALA A 109 -23.62 -4.62 21.34
CA ALA A 109 -23.42 -3.30 20.73
C ALA A 109 -22.39 -3.32 19.60
N ASN A 110 -21.59 -4.37 19.50
CA ASN A 110 -20.43 -4.47 18.60
C ASN A 110 -20.68 -5.36 17.39
N TYR A 111 -21.93 -5.72 17.12
CA TYR A 111 -22.32 -6.31 15.84
C TYR A 111 -23.77 -6.00 15.46
N ASP A 112 -24.07 -6.04 14.16
CA ASP A 112 -25.44 -5.95 13.67
C ASP A 112 -25.67 -6.74 12.38
N PHE A 113 -26.95 -6.82 11.99
CA PHE A 113 -27.41 -7.56 10.81
C PHE A 113 -28.17 -6.61 9.88
N PRO A 114 -27.49 -5.90 8.96
CA PRO A 114 -28.11 -4.89 8.11
C PRO A 114 -29.27 -5.41 7.26
N ASP A 115 -29.22 -6.69 6.90
CA ASP A 115 -30.20 -7.35 6.03
C ASP A 115 -31.23 -8.18 6.84
N GLY A 116 -31.21 -8.06 8.16
CA GLY A 116 -31.97 -8.90 9.08
C GLY A 116 -31.36 -10.29 9.29
N LYS A 117 -31.97 -11.07 10.20
CA LYS A 117 -31.47 -12.38 10.66
C LYS A 117 -32.15 -13.59 10.01
N LYS A 118 -33.22 -13.35 9.25
CA LYS A 118 -34.05 -14.40 8.66
C LYS A 118 -33.46 -14.94 7.35
N LEU A 119 -33.33 -16.25 7.25
CA LEU A 119 -32.77 -17.00 6.12
C LEU A 119 -33.88 -17.84 5.49
N ASP A 120 -34.43 -17.35 4.38
CA ASP A 120 -35.48 -18.02 3.62
C ASP A 120 -34.89 -18.80 2.44
N ILE A 121 -35.35 -20.04 2.25
CA ILE A 121 -34.91 -20.96 1.20
C ILE A 121 -36.16 -21.50 0.50
N ALA A 122 -36.25 -21.27 -0.82
CA ALA A 122 -37.32 -21.83 -1.63
C ALA A 122 -37.17 -23.36 -1.74
N GLY A 123 -38.27 -24.10 -1.94
CA GLY A 123 -38.24 -25.57 -1.93
C GLY A 123 -37.37 -26.20 -3.02
N ASP A 124 -37.16 -25.51 -4.14
CA ASP A 124 -36.29 -25.90 -5.23
C ASP A 124 -34.85 -25.33 -5.11
N ALA A 125 -34.61 -24.47 -4.13
CA ALA A 125 -33.30 -23.88 -3.88
C ALA A 125 -32.47 -24.71 -2.90
N GLN A 126 -31.14 -24.63 -3.04
CA GLN A 126 -30.18 -25.27 -2.14
C GLN A 126 -29.54 -24.31 -1.14
N HIS A 127 -29.79 -23.00 -1.27
CA HIS A 127 -29.20 -22.02 -0.37
C HIS A 127 -30.11 -20.81 -0.21
N SER A 128 -29.96 -20.12 0.93
CA SER A 128 -30.59 -18.81 1.13
C SER A 128 -29.91 -17.73 0.28
N ALA A 129 -30.51 -16.54 0.23
CA ALA A 129 -29.78 -15.34 -0.14
C ALA A 129 -28.66 -15.07 0.90
N LEU A 130 -27.62 -14.35 0.46
CA LEU A 130 -26.58 -13.86 1.36
C LEU A 130 -27.17 -12.79 2.30
N LYS A 131 -26.77 -12.84 3.57
CA LYS A 131 -27.06 -11.82 4.58
C LYS A 131 -25.76 -11.28 5.15
N ARG A 132 -25.71 -9.99 5.48
CA ARG A 132 -24.54 -9.38 6.11
C ARG A 132 -24.61 -9.42 7.62
N ILE A 133 -23.44 -9.64 8.22
CA ILE A 133 -23.13 -9.31 9.61
C ILE A 133 -22.01 -8.26 9.60
N ARG A 134 -22.14 -7.21 10.41
CA ARG A 134 -21.07 -6.24 10.63
C ARG A 134 -20.53 -6.36 12.04
N PHE A 135 -19.23 -6.15 12.18
CA PHE A 135 -18.52 -6.15 13.45
C PHE A 135 -17.88 -4.78 13.68
N PHE A 136 -18.03 -4.23 14.88
CA PHE A 136 -17.56 -2.91 15.27
C PHE A 136 -16.59 -3.02 16.44
N ALA A 137 -15.56 -2.15 16.48
CA ALA A 137 -14.62 -2.08 17.60
C ALA A 137 -14.79 -0.83 18.48
N GLU A 138 -15.87 -0.07 18.25
CA GLU A 138 -16.16 1.11 19.05
C GLU A 138 -16.34 0.71 20.53
N ASN A 139 -15.62 1.36 21.43
CA ASN A 139 -15.58 1.09 22.86
C ASN A 139 -15.11 -0.33 23.26
N LEU A 140 -14.44 -1.08 22.37
CA LEU A 140 -13.77 -2.33 22.73
C LEU A 140 -12.31 -2.10 23.13
N ALA A 141 -11.87 -2.83 24.15
CA ALA A 141 -10.45 -2.91 24.47
C ALA A 141 -9.72 -3.77 23.42
N PRO A 142 -8.43 -3.52 23.16
CA PRO A 142 -7.63 -4.45 22.37
C PRO A 142 -7.62 -5.84 22.98
N GLY A 143 -7.74 -6.87 22.14
CA GLY A 143 -7.79 -8.26 22.58
C GLY A 143 -8.57 -9.18 21.63
N GLU A 144 -8.81 -10.39 22.09
CA GLU A 144 -9.54 -11.42 21.36
C GLU A 144 -10.99 -11.48 21.84
N TYR A 145 -11.92 -11.52 20.88
CA TYR A 145 -13.35 -11.66 21.10
C TYR A 145 -13.92 -12.80 20.27
N TYR A 146 -15.07 -13.29 20.69
CA TYR A 146 -15.70 -14.47 20.11
C TYR A 146 -17.19 -14.23 19.87
N LEU A 147 -17.68 -14.59 18.68
CA LEU A 147 -19.09 -14.53 18.32
C LEU A 147 -19.52 -15.83 17.63
N PRO A 148 -20.25 -16.72 18.31
CA PRO A 148 -20.87 -17.89 17.69
C PRO A 148 -22.23 -17.51 17.10
N LEU A 149 -22.31 -17.51 15.77
CA LEU A 149 -23.56 -17.30 15.03
C LEU A 149 -24.19 -18.65 14.72
N THR A 150 -25.40 -18.91 15.24
CA THR A 150 -26.10 -20.19 15.09
C THR A 150 -27.48 -20.00 14.46
N VAL A 151 -28.09 -21.08 13.97
CA VAL A 151 -29.51 -21.12 13.59
C VAL A 151 -30.23 -22.19 14.41
N ALA A 152 -31.43 -21.89 14.90
CA ALA A 152 -32.25 -22.87 15.61
C ALA A 152 -32.87 -23.86 14.60
N ALA A 153 -32.60 -25.15 14.77
CA ALA A 153 -33.20 -26.19 13.96
C ALA A 153 -34.61 -26.54 14.48
N ASP A 154 -35.64 -25.84 14.00
CA ASP A 154 -37.03 -26.28 14.18
C ASP A 154 -37.44 -27.34 13.13
N ALA A 155 -36.55 -27.70 12.21
CA ALA A 155 -36.79 -28.71 11.19
C ALA A 155 -36.35 -30.10 11.71
N ALA A 156 -37.33 -30.92 12.08
CA ALA A 156 -37.19 -32.28 12.59
C ALA A 156 -36.47 -33.29 11.68
N ASP A 157 -35.92 -32.89 10.52
CA ASP A 157 -35.33 -33.80 9.52
C ASP A 157 -33.93 -33.40 8.99
N ALA A 158 -33.29 -32.31 9.49
CA ALA A 158 -32.01 -31.81 8.95
C ALA A 158 -30.78 -32.08 9.86
N ALA A 159 -30.87 -33.09 10.74
CA ALA A 159 -29.98 -33.27 11.88
C ALA A 159 -28.54 -33.68 11.51
N ASP A 160 -27.67 -32.69 11.39
CA ASP A 160 -26.34 -32.74 12.00
C ASP A 160 -26.14 -31.45 12.80
N ALA A 161 -26.12 -31.57 14.14
CA ALA A 161 -26.09 -30.43 15.05
C ALA A 161 -24.76 -29.67 15.01
N GLU A 162 -23.68 -30.30 14.53
CA GLU A 162 -22.33 -29.74 14.55
C GLU A 162 -22.10 -28.65 13.50
N ARG A 163 -22.98 -28.50 12.49
CA ARG A 163 -22.77 -27.58 11.36
C ARG A 163 -23.75 -26.41 11.30
N GLN A 164 -24.44 -26.14 12.40
CA GLN A 164 -25.41 -25.05 12.52
C GLN A 164 -24.79 -23.72 12.96
N THR A 165 -23.50 -23.71 13.28
CA THR A 165 -22.81 -22.57 13.88
C THR A 165 -21.60 -22.14 13.07
N VAL A 166 -21.47 -20.83 12.84
CA VAL A 166 -20.25 -20.17 12.35
C VAL A 166 -19.62 -19.41 13.51
N ASN A 167 -18.38 -19.74 13.81
CA ASN A 167 -17.58 -19.23 14.91
C ASN A 167 -16.69 -18.08 14.43
N TYR A 168 -17.06 -16.85 14.77
CA TYR A 168 -16.22 -15.69 14.49
C TYR A 168 -15.21 -15.47 15.62
N LEU A 169 -13.93 -15.50 15.27
CA LEU A 169 -12.79 -15.16 16.15
C LEU A 169 -12.30 -13.77 15.74
N LEU A 170 -12.53 -12.78 16.61
CA LEU A 170 -12.22 -11.39 16.33
C LEU A 170 -10.99 -10.95 17.11
N THR A 171 -9.98 -10.43 16.42
CA THR A 171 -8.83 -9.76 17.04
C THR A 171 -9.01 -8.25 16.92
N VAL A 172 -9.13 -7.54 18.04
CA VAL A 172 -9.12 -6.07 18.10
C VAL A 172 -7.69 -5.61 18.40
N ARG A 173 -7.09 -4.93 17.43
CA ARG A 173 -5.74 -4.36 17.55
C ARG A 173 -5.81 -2.95 18.15
N GLY A 174 -4.92 -2.66 19.11
CA GLY A 174 -4.72 -1.30 19.62
C GLY A 174 -3.96 -0.39 18.64
N LEU A 175 -4.21 0.91 18.71
CA LEU A 175 -3.52 1.92 17.90
C LEU A 175 -2.08 2.10 18.38
N GLN A 176 -1.15 2.21 17.42
CA GLN A 176 0.27 2.42 17.67
C GLN A 176 0.66 3.87 17.38
N MET A 177 0.23 4.78 18.27
CA MET A 177 0.41 6.23 18.11
C MET A 177 1.86 6.70 18.22
N GLY A 178 2.75 5.90 18.82
CA GLY A 178 4.14 6.29 19.06
C GLY A 178 4.29 7.51 19.97
N GLU A 179 5.48 8.10 20.00
CA GLU A 179 5.80 9.24 20.86
C GLU A 179 5.58 10.61 20.20
N TYR A 180 5.60 10.67 18.88
CA TYR A 180 5.58 11.91 18.10
C TYR A 180 4.28 12.03 17.32
N LYS A 181 3.55 13.12 17.56
CA LYS A 181 2.37 13.49 16.77
C LYS A 181 2.78 13.79 15.33
N LEU A 182 2.01 13.31 14.36
CA LEU A 182 2.18 13.71 12.95
C LEU A 182 1.85 15.19 12.78
N ASN A 183 2.77 15.95 12.20
CA ASN A 183 2.50 17.31 11.79
C ASN A 183 1.75 17.32 10.45
N GLN A 184 0.46 17.63 10.51
CA GLN A 184 -0.40 17.84 9.34
C GLN A 184 -0.80 19.32 9.20
N GLU A 185 -0.16 20.18 10.00
CA GLU A 185 -0.42 21.61 10.03
C GLU A 185 0.58 22.30 9.08
N GLN A 186 0.06 23.23 8.26
CA GLN A 186 0.81 24.11 7.35
C GLN A 186 1.43 23.47 6.10
N VAL A 187 2.32 22.47 6.23
CA VAL A 187 3.02 21.86 5.08
C VAL A 187 2.62 20.39 4.92
N PHE A 188 2.10 20.05 3.75
CA PHE A 188 1.71 18.70 3.36
C PHE A 188 2.89 17.99 2.69
N THR A 189 3.53 17.08 3.41
CA THR A 189 4.79 16.45 3.02
C THR A 189 4.57 15.10 2.33
N VAL A 190 5.26 14.89 1.20
CA VAL A 190 5.21 13.65 0.43
C VAL A 190 6.59 13.03 0.36
N PHE A 191 6.67 11.77 0.74
CA PHE A 191 7.90 11.00 0.72
C PHE A 191 7.81 9.75 -0.16
N TYR A 192 8.96 9.31 -0.67
CA TYR A 192 9.15 8.02 -1.29
C TYR A 192 10.09 7.17 -0.45
N LEU A 193 9.74 5.92 -0.21
CA LEU A 193 10.55 4.98 0.58
C LEU A 193 10.81 3.71 -0.19
N ASN A 194 12.09 3.39 -0.41
CA ASN A 194 12.50 2.18 -1.09
C ASN A 194 12.67 1.02 -0.12
N THR A 195 11.71 0.10 -0.14
CA THR A 195 11.67 -1.12 0.67
C THR A 195 12.83 -2.04 0.37
N ALA A 196 13.46 -1.97 -0.80
CA ALA A 196 14.67 -2.77 -1.05
C ALA A 196 15.86 -2.35 -0.16
N LEU A 197 15.80 -1.15 0.42
CA LEU A 197 16.85 -0.56 1.26
C LEU A 197 16.42 -0.36 2.71
N TYR A 198 15.20 0.14 2.95
CA TYR A 198 14.74 0.60 4.25
C TYR A 198 13.42 -0.02 4.66
N GLN A 199 13.22 -0.15 5.97
CA GLN A 199 11.90 -0.47 6.51
C GLN A 199 11.03 0.80 6.61
N PRO A 200 9.69 0.72 6.38
CA PRO A 200 8.82 1.90 6.40
C PRO A 200 8.78 2.70 7.70
N LEU A 201 9.04 2.05 8.85
CA LEU A 201 9.02 2.69 10.18
C LEU A 201 10.04 3.84 10.33
N LEU A 202 11.01 3.93 9.43
CA LEU A 202 11.96 5.04 9.32
C LEU A 202 11.27 6.42 9.36
N VAL A 203 10.10 6.57 8.73
CA VAL A 203 9.40 7.86 8.64
C VAL A 203 8.91 8.37 9.99
N ASP A 204 8.72 7.50 10.98
CA ASP A 204 8.32 7.95 12.32
C ASP A 204 9.39 8.79 12.99
N GLU A 205 10.65 8.62 12.59
CA GLU A 205 11.80 9.39 13.09
C GLU A 205 12.25 10.49 12.13
N TYR A 206 11.42 10.85 11.13
CA TYR A 206 11.58 12.10 10.40
C TYR A 206 10.95 13.21 11.22
N LEU A 207 11.78 13.82 12.07
CA LEU A 207 11.34 14.73 13.11
C LEU A 207 11.67 16.17 12.75
N MET A 208 10.68 17.04 12.94
CA MET A 208 10.82 18.48 12.80
C MET A 208 10.53 19.11 14.16
N SER A 209 11.26 20.16 14.51
CA SER A 209 10.89 21.09 15.58
C SER A 209 10.64 22.48 15.00
N LYS A 210 9.88 23.28 15.75
CA LYS A 210 9.58 24.66 15.39
C LYS A 210 9.69 25.56 16.62
N LEU A 211 10.51 26.60 16.52
CA LEU A 211 10.49 27.74 17.42
C LEU A 211 9.62 28.86 16.83
N ASP A 212 8.86 29.54 17.66
CA ASP A 212 8.09 30.74 17.27
C ASP A 212 8.92 32.03 17.36
N GLU A 213 8.27 33.17 17.09
CA GLU A 213 8.89 34.51 17.16
C GLU A 213 9.47 34.87 18.53
N ASN A 214 9.04 34.18 19.59
CA ASN A 214 9.51 34.36 20.96
C ASN A 214 10.61 33.37 21.34
N TRP A 215 11.09 32.56 20.38
CA TRP A 215 12.04 31.47 20.59
C TRP A 215 11.49 30.38 21.53
N GLU A 216 10.16 30.24 21.59
CA GLU A 216 9.49 29.20 22.34
C GLU A 216 9.06 28.05 21.41
N ASN A 217 8.95 26.84 21.97
CA ASN A 217 8.50 25.69 21.19
C ASN A 217 7.06 25.87 20.73
N ALA A 218 6.86 26.03 19.42
CA ALA A 218 5.55 26.25 18.81
C ALA A 218 4.61 25.02 18.91
N TRP A 219 5.18 23.83 19.16
CA TRP A 219 4.45 22.57 19.31
C TRP A 219 4.56 22.05 20.75
N PRO A 220 3.70 22.53 21.67
CA PRO A 220 3.87 22.32 23.11
C PRO A 220 3.46 20.94 23.60
N GLU A 221 2.98 20.04 22.73
CA GLU A 221 2.62 18.66 23.12
C GLU A 221 3.81 17.88 23.68
N ARG A 222 5.04 18.29 23.33
CA ARG A 222 6.27 17.74 23.89
C ARG A 222 7.22 18.83 24.38
N PRO A 223 8.04 18.57 25.41
CA PRO A 223 9.02 19.54 25.91
C PRO A 223 10.09 19.94 24.89
N ASP A 224 10.37 19.07 23.91
CA ASP A 224 11.35 19.30 22.83
C ASP A 224 10.75 20.02 21.62
N GLY A 225 9.44 20.32 21.61
CA GLY A 225 8.80 21.02 20.51
C GLY A 225 8.73 20.21 19.21
N THR A 226 8.87 18.88 19.28
CA THR A 226 9.10 18.04 18.10
C THR A 226 7.85 17.29 17.65
N ARG A 227 7.62 17.25 16.33
CA ARG A 227 6.60 16.43 15.66
C ARG A 227 7.23 15.62 14.52
N THR A 228 6.58 14.54 14.14
CA THR A 228 7.00 13.72 12.99
C THR A 228 6.35 14.23 11.70
N ILE A 229 7.02 14.17 10.54
CA ILE A 229 6.53 14.69 9.25
C ILE A 229 6.40 13.58 8.20
N GLY A 230 5.48 13.70 7.25
CA GLY A 230 5.28 12.75 6.15
C GLY A 230 3.83 12.33 6.03
N ASP A 231 3.01 13.19 5.43
CA ASP A 231 1.57 12.98 5.24
C ASP A 231 1.28 11.82 4.29
N ILE A 232 2.01 11.74 3.17
CA ILE A 232 1.97 10.61 2.24
C ILE A 232 3.35 9.94 2.20
N VAL A 233 3.37 8.62 2.39
CA VAL A 233 4.54 7.77 2.21
C VAL A 233 4.28 6.79 1.07
N ASN A 234 4.97 7.00 -0.05
CA ASN A 234 4.90 6.17 -1.23
C ASN A 234 5.95 5.06 -1.16
N LEU A 235 5.52 3.83 -0.91
CA LEU A 235 6.37 2.65 -0.85
C LEU A 235 6.80 2.22 -2.26
N ARG A 236 8.10 2.00 -2.44
CA ARG A 236 8.77 1.54 -3.66
C ARG A 236 9.63 0.32 -3.35
N THR A 237 10.00 -0.51 -4.31
CA THR A 237 9.61 -0.46 -5.73
C THR A 237 8.43 -1.40 -5.99
N VAL A 238 7.48 -0.94 -6.80
CA VAL A 238 6.42 -1.76 -7.40
C VAL A 238 6.42 -1.44 -8.88
N VAL A 239 6.37 -2.47 -9.73
CA VAL A 239 6.53 -2.26 -11.17
C VAL A 239 5.37 -2.81 -11.99
N LEU A 240 5.00 -2.09 -13.04
CA LEU A 240 4.23 -2.64 -14.16
C LEU A 240 5.20 -3.44 -15.02
N ASP A 241 5.09 -4.76 -14.90
CA ASP A 241 5.89 -5.73 -15.63
C ASP A 241 5.08 -6.33 -16.81
N TYR A 242 5.76 -7.09 -17.67
CA TYR A 242 5.17 -7.77 -18.80
C TYR A 242 5.50 -9.27 -18.80
N ASP A 243 4.47 -10.09 -18.91
CA ASP A 243 4.57 -11.51 -19.22
C ASP A 243 4.34 -11.74 -20.73
N ALA A 244 5.43 -12.03 -21.43
CA ALA A 244 5.42 -12.27 -22.86
C ALA A 244 4.68 -13.56 -23.27
N ALA A 245 4.59 -14.56 -22.39
CA ALA A 245 3.92 -15.82 -22.72
C ALA A 245 2.41 -15.64 -22.84
N THR A 246 1.85 -14.74 -22.03
CA THR A 246 0.40 -14.45 -21.99
C THR A 246 0.02 -13.08 -22.52
N SER A 247 1.01 -12.26 -22.91
CA SER A 247 0.85 -10.85 -23.30
C SER A 247 0.18 -9.99 -22.23
N ARG A 248 0.39 -10.33 -20.95
CA ARG A 248 -0.30 -9.74 -19.81
C ARG A 248 0.55 -8.65 -19.13
N ALA A 249 -0.09 -7.55 -18.74
CA ALA A 249 0.49 -6.54 -17.86
C ALA A 249 0.38 -7.03 -16.40
N LEU A 250 1.49 -7.06 -15.67
CA LEU A 250 1.54 -7.61 -14.33
C LEU A 250 1.94 -6.56 -13.31
N LEU A 251 1.19 -6.44 -12.22
CA LEU A 251 1.63 -5.70 -11.05
C LEU A 251 2.63 -6.56 -10.28
N ASN A 252 3.92 -6.24 -10.42
CA ASN A 252 4.99 -6.98 -9.78
C ASN A 252 5.49 -6.20 -8.55
N LEU A 253 5.18 -6.74 -7.38
CA LEU A 253 5.60 -6.21 -6.08
C LEU A 253 7.08 -6.47 -5.77
N GLY A 254 7.70 -7.50 -6.36
CA GLY A 254 9.01 -7.96 -5.90
C GLY A 254 8.98 -8.63 -4.51
N ALA A 255 10.13 -9.09 -4.02
CA ALA A 255 10.21 -9.82 -2.75
C ALA A 255 10.10 -8.88 -1.53
N ASP A 256 10.82 -7.75 -1.56
CA ASP A 256 10.87 -6.80 -0.45
C ASP A 256 9.50 -6.18 -0.16
N MET A 257 8.77 -5.74 -1.19
CA MET A 257 7.41 -5.20 -0.99
C MET A 257 6.44 -6.28 -0.50
N ARG A 258 6.51 -7.51 -1.03
CA ARG A 258 5.66 -8.62 -0.55
C ARG A 258 5.90 -8.90 0.92
N TYR A 259 7.16 -8.81 1.38
CA TYR A 259 7.47 -8.96 2.79
C TYR A 259 6.82 -7.84 3.63
N VAL A 260 7.02 -6.58 3.24
CA VAL A 260 6.44 -5.42 3.93
C VAL A 260 4.91 -5.50 3.99
N LEU A 261 4.26 -5.80 2.86
CA LEU A 261 2.80 -5.94 2.77
C LEU A 261 2.29 -7.15 3.58
N GLY A 262 2.97 -8.29 3.51
CA GLY A 262 2.67 -9.47 4.33
C GLY A 262 2.82 -9.25 5.84
N HIS A 263 3.55 -8.21 6.23
CA HIS A 263 3.75 -7.78 7.62
C HIS A 263 3.20 -6.36 7.85
N ALA A 264 2.09 -5.99 7.18
CA ALA A 264 1.49 -4.66 7.27
C ALA A 264 1.22 -4.21 8.72
N THR A 265 0.85 -5.13 9.62
CA THR A 265 0.66 -4.82 11.05
C THR A 265 1.92 -4.27 11.72
N LYS A 266 3.12 -4.69 11.29
CA LYS A 266 4.40 -4.20 11.80
C LYS A 266 4.85 -2.93 11.07
N TYR A 267 4.78 -2.90 9.74
CA TYR A 267 5.45 -1.85 8.97
C TYR A 267 4.52 -0.74 8.46
N ILE A 268 3.21 -0.96 8.36
CA ILE A 268 2.28 -0.04 7.70
C ILE A 268 1.27 0.53 8.70
N ARG A 269 0.58 -0.34 9.45
CA ARG A 269 -0.44 0.07 10.43
C ARG A 269 0.05 1.13 11.42
N PRO A 270 1.29 1.06 11.97
CA PRO A 270 1.74 2.08 12.91
C PRO A 270 1.90 3.46 12.29
N LEU A 271 2.10 3.53 10.98
CA LEU A 271 2.15 4.80 10.25
C LEU A 271 0.73 5.34 10.04
N GLN A 272 -0.19 4.48 9.61
CA GLN A 272 -1.59 4.83 9.37
C GLN A 272 -2.32 5.27 10.65
N ASP A 273 -2.01 4.64 11.79
CA ASP A 273 -2.57 5.00 13.09
C ASP A 273 -2.28 6.46 13.47
N LYS A 274 -1.10 6.97 13.08
CA LYS A 274 -0.72 8.37 13.30
C LYS A 274 -1.37 9.34 12.30
N GLY A 275 -2.21 8.84 11.39
CA GLY A 275 -2.89 9.64 10.36
C GLY A 275 -2.15 9.73 9.03
N ARG A 276 -0.98 9.07 8.87
CA ARG A 276 -0.24 9.05 7.60
C ARG A 276 -0.97 8.22 6.56
N LYS A 277 -0.82 8.60 5.30
CA LYS A 277 -1.30 7.85 4.14
C LYS A 277 -0.18 7.03 3.55
N VAL A 278 -0.34 5.71 3.52
CA VAL A 278 0.67 4.79 2.97
C VAL A 278 0.17 4.23 1.64
N CYS A 279 0.86 4.62 0.56
CA CYS A 279 0.53 4.25 -0.81
C CYS A 279 1.64 3.36 -1.40
N ILE A 280 1.34 2.61 -2.45
CA ILE A 280 2.40 2.03 -3.31
C ILE A 280 2.66 2.96 -4.50
N SER A 281 3.94 3.17 -4.84
CA SER A 281 4.32 3.86 -6.08
C SER A 281 4.70 2.86 -7.16
N ILE A 282 3.96 2.91 -8.26
CA ILE A 282 4.10 2.02 -9.40
C ILE A 282 4.93 2.74 -10.47
N GLU A 283 5.97 2.05 -10.94
CA GLU A 283 6.84 2.49 -12.04
C GLU A 283 6.94 1.42 -13.14
N GLY A 284 7.63 1.72 -14.24
CA GLY A 284 7.81 0.77 -15.34
C GLY A 284 8.84 -0.32 -15.04
N GLY A 285 8.56 -1.56 -15.49
CA GLY A 285 9.42 -2.73 -15.30
C GLY A 285 10.54 -2.90 -16.33
N GLY A 286 10.80 -1.91 -17.19
CA GLY A 286 11.90 -1.93 -18.15
C GLY A 286 11.74 -2.90 -19.32
N LYS A 287 10.55 -3.47 -19.55
CA LYS A 287 10.30 -4.42 -20.64
C LYS A 287 9.67 -3.81 -21.90
N GLY A 288 9.45 -2.50 -21.91
CA GLY A 288 8.88 -1.77 -23.05
C GLY A 288 7.36 -1.68 -23.06
N LEU A 289 6.69 -2.39 -22.16
CA LEU A 289 5.31 -2.11 -21.78
C LEU A 289 5.31 -1.18 -20.56
N GLY A 290 4.44 -0.17 -20.56
CA GLY A 290 4.30 0.83 -19.51
C GLY A 290 2.96 1.54 -19.59
N PHE A 291 2.75 2.57 -18.78
CA PHE A 291 1.43 3.23 -18.68
C PHE A 291 0.94 3.88 -19.98
N CYS A 292 1.84 4.26 -20.88
CA CYS A 292 1.53 4.93 -22.14
C CYS A 292 1.27 4.00 -23.32
N ASN A 293 1.26 2.67 -23.17
CA ASN A 293 1.07 1.76 -24.30
C ASN A 293 0.30 0.45 -23.97
N LEU A 294 -0.55 0.48 -22.95
CA LEU A 294 -1.45 -0.61 -22.60
C LEU A 294 -2.68 -0.65 -23.54
N THR A 295 -3.17 -1.85 -23.78
CA THR A 295 -4.49 -2.09 -24.36
C THR A 295 -5.59 -1.95 -23.31
N ASP A 296 -6.84 -1.72 -23.73
CA ASP A 296 -7.98 -1.60 -22.81
C ASP A 296 -8.16 -2.87 -21.94
N ALA A 297 -7.88 -4.06 -22.50
CA ALA A 297 -7.93 -5.32 -21.75
C ALA A 297 -6.82 -5.41 -20.68
N GLN A 298 -5.60 -4.97 -21.01
CA GLN A 298 -4.49 -4.89 -20.05
C GLN A 298 -4.77 -3.85 -18.96
N ILE A 299 -5.39 -2.71 -19.31
CA ILE A 299 -5.80 -1.70 -18.33
C ILE A 299 -6.81 -2.28 -17.34
N ALA A 300 -7.86 -2.96 -17.83
CA ALA A 300 -8.88 -3.56 -16.97
C ALA A 300 -8.29 -4.61 -16.01
N ASP A 301 -7.45 -5.52 -16.53
CA ASP A 301 -6.81 -6.55 -15.72
C ASP A 301 -5.78 -5.97 -14.72
N PHE A 302 -4.92 -5.04 -15.16
CA PHE A 302 -3.96 -4.38 -14.27
C PHE A 302 -4.65 -3.56 -13.18
N THR A 303 -5.75 -2.88 -13.51
CA THR A 303 -6.60 -2.17 -12.54
C THR A 303 -7.15 -3.12 -11.47
N ALA A 304 -7.62 -4.31 -11.87
CA ALA A 304 -8.08 -5.32 -10.92
C ALA A 304 -6.96 -5.81 -9.99
N GLN A 305 -5.74 -5.99 -10.52
CA GLN A 305 -4.56 -6.33 -9.71
C GLN A 305 -4.22 -5.24 -8.69
N VAL A 306 -4.22 -3.97 -9.12
CA VAL A 306 -3.98 -2.82 -8.22
C VAL A 306 -5.03 -2.77 -7.11
N LYS A 307 -6.31 -2.87 -7.45
CA LYS A 307 -7.40 -2.90 -6.47
C LYS A 307 -7.25 -4.04 -5.47
N ALA A 308 -6.90 -5.24 -5.95
CA ALA A 308 -6.72 -6.40 -5.09
C ALA A 308 -5.61 -6.15 -4.06
N VAL A 309 -4.45 -5.64 -4.48
CA VAL A 309 -3.34 -5.33 -3.57
C VAL A 309 -3.71 -4.24 -2.57
N VAL A 310 -4.27 -3.12 -3.03
CA VAL A 310 -4.65 -2.00 -2.15
C VAL A 310 -5.68 -2.43 -1.10
N THR A 311 -6.68 -3.22 -1.51
CA THR A 311 -7.74 -3.70 -0.62
C THR A 311 -7.23 -4.77 0.35
N GLU A 312 -6.50 -5.77 -0.14
CA GLU A 312 -5.99 -6.89 0.67
C GLU A 312 -5.09 -6.41 1.80
N TYR A 313 -4.19 -5.47 1.49
CA TYR A 313 -3.22 -4.97 2.47
C TYR A 313 -3.69 -3.70 3.19
N GLY A 314 -4.89 -3.19 2.87
CA GLY A 314 -5.46 -1.99 3.48
C GLY A 314 -4.53 -0.77 3.34
N LEU A 315 -4.06 -0.52 2.12
CA LEU A 315 -3.27 0.66 1.78
C LEU A 315 -4.18 1.88 1.59
N ASP A 316 -3.63 3.08 1.74
CA ASP A 316 -4.39 4.32 1.54
C ASP A 316 -4.51 4.73 0.07
N GLY A 317 -3.79 4.07 -0.85
CA GLY A 317 -3.90 4.36 -2.27
C GLY A 317 -2.69 4.00 -3.11
N VAL A 318 -2.56 4.67 -4.26
CA VAL A 318 -1.49 4.47 -5.24
C VAL A 318 -0.89 5.79 -5.74
N ASN A 319 0.37 5.71 -6.15
CA ASN A 319 1.06 6.74 -6.92
C ASN A 319 1.53 6.15 -8.25
N PHE A 320 1.29 6.87 -9.35
CA PHE A 320 1.84 6.51 -10.65
C PHE A 320 3.03 7.40 -10.99
N TRP A 321 4.18 6.79 -11.27
CA TRP A 321 5.38 7.48 -11.71
C TRP A 321 5.96 6.78 -12.95
N ASP A 322 5.63 7.29 -14.14
CA ASP A 322 6.12 6.68 -15.38
C ASP A 322 7.60 6.97 -15.60
N ARG A 323 8.43 6.12 -15.00
CA ARG A 323 9.85 6.02 -15.30
C ARG A 323 10.21 4.57 -15.51
N ASN A 324 11.34 4.33 -16.15
CA ASN A 324 11.92 3.01 -16.31
C ASN A 324 11.07 2.01 -17.14
N SER A 325 10.01 2.44 -17.83
CA SER A 325 9.19 1.56 -18.70
C SER A 325 9.99 0.95 -19.86
N GLY A 326 10.99 1.67 -20.37
CA GLY A 326 11.85 1.20 -21.45
C GLY A 326 11.13 1.11 -22.80
N TYR A 327 10.25 2.08 -23.10
CA TYR A 327 9.46 2.15 -24.32
C TYR A 327 10.31 2.01 -25.60
N GLY A 328 9.68 1.56 -26.69
CA GLY A 328 10.32 1.43 -28.00
C GLY A 328 11.09 0.12 -28.23
N LYS A 329 11.00 -0.85 -27.30
CA LYS A 329 11.55 -2.20 -27.52
C LYS A 329 10.81 -2.95 -28.62
N GLU A 330 11.56 -3.77 -29.36
CA GLU A 330 11.01 -4.60 -30.44
C GLU A 330 9.88 -5.50 -29.93
N GLY A 331 8.78 -5.55 -30.69
CA GLY A 331 7.59 -6.32 -30.34
C GLY A 331 6.64 -5.65 -29.34
N MET A 332 6.97 -4.47 -28.80
CA MET A 332 6.09 -3.71 -27.92
C MET A 332 5.26 -2.66 -28.66
N PRO A 333 4.04 -2.33 -28.19
CA PRO A 333 3.27 -1.25 -28.77
C PRO A 333 3.97 0.10 -28.61
N ALA A 334 3.78 1.00 -29.58
CA ALA A 334 4.24 2.38 -29.47
C ALA A 334 3.49 3.11 -28.34
N MET A 335 4.13 4.14 -27.78
CA MET A 335 3.46 5.06 -26.87
C MET A 335 2.26 5.72 -27.56
N ASN A 336 1.21 5.95 -26.79
CA ASN A 336 0.04 6.70 -27.19
C ASN A 336 -0.45 7.57 -26.02
N THR A 337 -1.23 8.58 -26.34
CA THR A 337 -1.71 9.59 -25.39
C THR A 337 -2.99 9.20 -24.65
N THR A 338 -3.56 8.03 -24.92
CA THR A 338 -4.85 7.62 -24.34
C THR A 338 -4.73 6.55 -23.26
N SER A 339 -3.68 5.72 -23.32
CA SER A 339 -3.46 4.60 -22.40
C SER A 339 -3.35 5.05 -20.95
N TYR A 340 -2.50 6.05 -20.66
CA TYR A 340 -2.23 6.47 -19.30
C TYR A 340 -3.44 7.19 -18.66
N PRO A 341 -4.13 8.14 -19.34
CA PRO A 341 -5.38 8.70 -18.83
C PRO A 341 -6.48 7.66 -18.58
N LYS A 342 -6.63 6.67 -19.48
CA LYS A 342 -7.57 5.56 -19.28
C LYS A 342 -7.22 4.71 -18.06
N LEU A 343 -5.93 4.42 -17.84
CA LEU A 343 -5.47 3.69 -16.66
C LEU A 343 -5.79 4.43 -15.37
N ILE A 344 -5.45 5.73 -15.27
CA ILE A 344 -5.72 6.54 -14.08
C ILE A 344 -7.22 6.59 -13.79
N LYS A 345 -8.04 6.82 -14.82
CA LYS A 345 -9.50 6.80 -14.70
C LYS A 345 -10.01 5.45 -14.20
N ALA A 346 -9.58 4.35 -14.81
CA ALA A 346 -10.01 3.00 -14.43
C ALA A 346 -9.64 2.67 -12.98
N VAL A 347 -8.43 3.04 -12.54
CA VAL A 347 -7.99 2.83 -11.15
C VAL A 347 -8.81 3.68 -10.18
N ARG A 348 -9.05 4.97 -10.46
CA ARG A 348 -9.96 5.80 -9.65
C ARG A 348 -11.33 5.16 -9.51
N GLU A 349 -11.96 4.77 -10.63
CA GLU A 349 -13.29 4.16 -10.60
C GLU A 349 -13.30 2.83 -9.83
N ALA A 350 -12.22 2.06 -9.90
CA ALA A 350 -12.11 0.79 -9.19
C ALA A 350 -11.89 0.94 -7.68
N LEU A 351 -11.09 1.94 -7.27
CA LEU A 351 -10.77 2.23 -5.87
C LEU A 351 -11.84 3.09 -5.16
N GLY A 352 -12.62 3.87 -5.92
CA GLY A 352 -13.61 4.81 -5.40
C GLY A 352 -12.97 6.10 -4.85
N ASP A 353 -13.78 6.93 -4.18
CA ASP A 353 -13.36 8.25 -3.70
C ASP A 353 -12.65 8.22 -2.33
N GLY A 354 -12.67 7.08 -1.64
CA GLY A 354 -12.09 6.94 -0.30
C GLY A 354 -10.59 6.63 -0.26
N LEU A 355 -10.00 6.25 -1.40
CA LEU A 355 -8.59 5.88 -1.52
C LEU A 355 -7.86 6.84 -2.44
N LEU A 356 -6.57 7.04 -2.19
CA LEU A 356 -5.75 7.99 -2.92
C LEU A 356 -5.37 7.47 -4.31
N VAL A 357 -5.49 8.32 -5.32
CA VAL A 357 -4.86 8.16 -6.63
C VAL A 357 -4.04 9.41 -6.90
N THR A 358 -2.71 9.24 -6.91
CA THR A 358 -1.76 10.34 -7.05
C THR A 358 -0.83 10.12 -8.25
N LEU A 359 -0.25 11.21 -8.74
CA LEU A 359 0.57 11.22 -9.94
C LEU A 359 1.89 11.96 -9.71
N THR A 360 2.98 11.38 -10.20
CA THR A 360 4.23 12.11 -10.41
C THR A 360 4.29 12.61 -11.85
N ASP A 361 4.22 13.93 -12.03
CA ASP A 361 4.37 14.60 -13.32
C ASP A 361 5.84 14.68 -13.70
N HIS A 362 6.23 13.94 -14.74
CA HIS A 362 7.61 13.80 -15.15
C HIS A 362 7.74 13.37 -16.62
N MET A 363 8.59 14.06 -17.36
CA MET A 363 9.02 13.79 -18.74
C MET A 363 7.86 13.64 -19.76
N GLU A 364 8.15 13.05 -20.91
CA GLU A 364 7.22 12.81 -22.03
C GLU A 364 5.90 12.12 -21.61
N PRO A 365 5.87 11.11 -20.71
CA PRO A 365 4.64 10.38 -20.38
C PRO A 365 3.46 11.20 -19.87
N THR A 366 3.75 12.37 -19.31
CA THR A 366 2.76 13.26 -18.67
C THR A 366 2.70 14.64 -19.33
N GLU A 367 3.58 14.94 -20.29
CA GLU A 367 3.69 16.25 -20.93
C GLU A 367 2.39 16.71 -21.61
N TYR A 368 1.61 15.77 -22.14
CA TYR A 368 0.37 16.04 -22.86
C TYR A 368 -0.87 16.13 -21.95
N PHE A 369 -0.73 16.00 -20.62
CA PHE A 369 -1.87 15.91 -19.69
C PHE A 369 -2.74 17.19 -19.59
N TRP A 370 -2.32 18.28 -20.23
CA TRP A 370 -3.12 19.49 -20.41
C TRP A 370 -4.09 19.41 -21.59
N ASP A 371 -3.84 18.52 -22.57
CA ASP A 371 -4.60 18.41 -23.81
C ASP A 371 -5.68 17.31 -23.70
N THR A 372 -6.90 17.72 -23.34
CA THR A 372 -8.05 16.82 -23.20
C THR A 372 -8.39 16.09 -24.50
N ALA A 373 -8.17 16.70 -25.67
CA ALA A 373 -8.45 16.07 -26.95
C ALA A 373 -7.46 14.94 -27.24
N ALA A 374 -6.15 15.17 -26.99
CA ALA A 374 -5.12 14.14 -27.11
C ALA A 374 -5.34 12.96 -26.16
N MET A 375 -5.91 13.22 -24.98
CA MET A 375 -6.25 12.20 -23.97
C MET A 375 -7.56 11.44 -24.26
N GLY A 376 -8.16 11.62 -25.45
CA GLY A 376 -9.41 10.95 -25.81
C GLY A 376 -10.63 11.45 -25.02
N GLY A 377 -10.62 12.73 -24.62
CA GLY A 377 -11.70 13.38 -23.88
C GLY A 377 -11.60 13.24 -22.36
N ILE A 378 -10.54 12.62 -21.83
CA ILE A 378 -10.35 12.42 -20.39
C ILE A 378 -9.60 13.62 -19.79
N GLU A 379 -10.27 14.39 -18.93
CA GLU A 379 -9.60 15.34 -18.04
C GLU A 379 -9.01 14.57 -16.84
N VAL A 380 -7.76 14.12 -16.97
CA VAL A 380 -7.12 13.23 -15.99
C VAL A 380 -7.09 13.78 -14.57
N GLY A 381 -6.99 15.10 -14.40
CA GLY A 381 -6.98 15.77 -13.10
C GLY A 381 -8.25 15.56 -12.27
N LYS A 382 -9.40 15.25 -12.89
CA LYS A 382 -10.64 14.90 -12.18
C LYS A 382 -10.58 13.57 -11.46
N TYR A 383 -9.59 12.73 -11.78
CA TYR A 383 -9.43 11.39 -11.22
C TYR A 383 -8.28 11.32 -10.20
N LEU A 384 -7.55 12.43 -9.99
CA LEU A 384 -6.41 12.53 -9.09
C LEU A 384 -6.78 13.29 -7.81
N ASP A 385 -6.29 12.79 -6.67
CA ASP A 385 -6.32 13.58 -5.43
C ASP A 385 -5.27 14.66 -5.46
N TYR A 386 -4.04 14.27 -5.85
CA TYR A 386 -2.86 15.10 -5.90
C TYR A 386 -1.97 14.71 -7.06
N ALA A 387 -1.22 15.68 -7.58
CA ALA A 387 -0.07 15.43 -8.43
C ALA A 387 1.12 16.25 -7.94
N TRP A 388 2.33 15.90 -8.35
CA TRP A 388 3.50 16.70 -8.02
C TRP A 388 4.63 16.48 -9.03
N SER A 389 5.54 17.45 -9.09
CA SER A 389 6.73 17.39 -9.93
C SER A 389 7.63 16.22 -9.53
N GLY A 390 8.00 15.40 -10.51
CA GLY A 390 9.05 14.39 -10.39
C GLY A 390 10.45 14.91 -10.73
N TYR A 391 10.58 16.20 -11.08
CA TYR A 391 11.84 16.79 -11.51
C TYR A 391 12.72 17.15 -10.32
N LEU A 392 13.91 16.56 -10.28
CA LEU A 392 14.97 16.88 -9.35
C LEU A 392 16.32 16.53 -10.00
N ASP A 393 17.35 17.30 -9.69
CA ASP A 393 18.73 17.05 -10.12
C ASP A 393 19.69 17.49 -9.02
N ASN A 394 20.36 16.52 -8.39
CA ASN A 394 21.28 16.75 -7.27
C ASN A 394 22.50 17.63 -7.63
N SER A 395 22.74 17.90 -8.91
CA SER A 395 23.84 18.75 -9.38
C SER A 395 23.42 20.20 -9.68
N LYS A 396 22.13 20.50 -9.75
CA LYS A 396 21.59 21.82 -10.13
C LYS A 396 20.96 22.55 -8.96
N ASP A 397 20.62 23.82 -9.15
CA ASP A 397 19.77 24.54 -8.21
C ASP A 397 18.35 23.95 -8.22
N MET A 398 17.54 24.30 -7.21
CA MET A 398 16.17 23.80 -7.10
C MET A 398 15.38 24.01 -8.40
N GLN A 399 14.80 22.93 -8.92
CA GLN A 399 13.96 22.97 -10.11
C GLN A 399 12.49 23.13 -9.71
N ILE A 400 12.03 24.38 -9.61
CA ILE A 400 10.61 24.67 -9.36
C ILE A 400 9.83 24.48 -10.66
N VAL A 401 8.94 23.49 -10.70
CA VAL A 401 8.09 23.20 -11.86
C VAL A 401 6.68 23.66 -11.53
N ASP A 402 6.33 24.85 -11.99
CA ASP A 402 5.03 25.48 -11.75
C ASP A 402 4.28 25.66 -13.08
N PRO A 403 3.34 24.75 -13.40
CA PRO A 403 2.62 24.79 -14.67
C PRO A 403 1.72 26.02 -14.86
N TRP A 404 1.32 26.72 -13.78
CA TRP A 404 0.46 27.91 -13.85
C TRP A 404 1.25 29.20 -14.01
N HIS A 405 2.54 29.19 -13.66
CA HIS A 405 3.44 30.34 -13.76
C HIS A 405 4.62 30.07 -14.70
N GLN A 406 4.44 29.23 -15.73
CA GLN A 406 5.51 28.91 -16.67
C GLN A 406 6.08 30.18 -17.33
N GLY A 407 7.41 30.34 -17.24
CA GLY A 407 8.13 31.52 -17.75
C GLY A 407 8.22 32.69 -16.78
N ALA A 408 7.61 32.59 -15.59
CA ALA A 408 7.82 33.55 -14.50
C ALA A 408 9.22 33.40 -13.88
N ALA A 409 9.64 34.39 -13.09
CA ALA A 409 10.88 34.32 -12.34
C ALA A 409 10.89 33.09 -11.40
N PHE A 410 12.08 32.49 -11.22
CA PHE A 410 12.34 31.33 -10.35
C PHE A 410 11.71 30.00 -10.82
N VAL A 411 10.77 30.02 -11.76
CA VAL A 411 10.20 28.82 -12.38
C VAL A 411 11.17 28.27 -13.42
N SER A 412 11.41 26.95 -13.38
CA SER A 412 12.35 26.28 -14.27
C SER A 412 11.97 26.46 -15.74
N ALA A 413 12.93 26.93 -16.54
CA ALA A 413 12.81 26.99 -18.00
C ALA A 413 13.21 25.66 -18.68
N GLU A 414 13.90 24.76 -17.97
CA GLU A 414 14.38 23.48 -18.52
C GLU A 414 13.22 22.49 -18.74
N TRP A 415 12.20 22.57 -17.88
CA TRP A 415 11.10 21.60 -17.83
C TRP A 415 9.75 22.30 -17.99
N PRO A 416 9.45 22.83 -19.20
CA PRO A 416 8.21 23.55 -19.40
C PRO A 416 7.01 22.61 -19.23
N ARG A 417 6.09 22.99 -18.33
CA ARG A 417 4.83 22.26 -18.09
C ARG A 417 3.62 23.15 -18.30
N LYS A 418 2.47 22.52 -18.50
CA LYS A 418 1.15 23.15 -18.57
C LYS A 418 0.22 22.50 -17.56
N PRO A 419 -0.81 23.22 -17.07
CA PRO A 419 -1.71 22.68 -16.06
C PRO A 419 -2.37 21.38 -16.52
N ILE A 420 -2.32 20.35 -15.67
CA ILE A 420 -3.01 19.08 -15.90
C ILE A 420 -4.52 19.36 -16.00
N ALA A 421 -5.15 18.91 -17.08
CA ALA A 421 -6.55 19.20 -17.35
C ALA A 421 -7.44 18.65 -16.23
N GLY A 422 -8.23 19.53 -15.59
CA GLY A 422 -9.14 19.19 -14.50
C GLY A 422 -8.50 19.14 -13.11
N LEU A 423 -7.19 19.40 -12.96
CA LEU A 423 -6.52 19.45 -11.66
C LEU A 423 -6.48 20.90 -11.13
N ALA A 424 -6.88 21.10 -9.88
CA ALA A 424 -6.76 22.41 -9.24
C ALA A 424 -5.29 22.69 -8.85
N PRO A 425 -4.80 23.94 -8.94
CA PRO A 425 -3.42 24.28 -8.57
C PRO A 425 -3.09 23.94 -7.11
N ALA A 426 -4.06 24.05 -6.20
CA ALA A 426 -3.90 23.64 -4.79
C ALA A 426 -3.62 22.14 -4.59
N LYS A 427 -3.81 21.31 -5.63
CA LYS A 427 -3.55 19.87 -5.62
C LYS A 427 -2.26 19.48 -6.36
N TYR A 428 -1.46 20.44 -6.81
CA TYR A 428 -0.20 20.19 -7.51
C TYR A 428 1.01 20.66 -6.69
N GLY A 429 1.94 19.77 -6.35
CA GLY A 429 3.21 20.12 -5.70
C GLY A 429 4.29 20.53 -6.70
N CYS A 430 4.71 21.80 -6.66
CA CYS A 430 5.69 22.36 -7.62
C CYS A 430 7.15 22.07 -7.28
N VAL A 431 7.43 21.64 -6.05
CA VAL A 431 8.78 21.54 -5.48
C VAL A 431 9.07 20.10 -5.07
N ASN A 432 10.21 19.58 -5.53
CA ASN A 432 10.76 18.28 -5.13
C ASN A 432 12.22 18.47 -4.70
N ILE A 433 12.47 18.40 -3.40
CA ILE A 433 13.75 18.78 -2.80
C ILE A 433 14.79 17.66 -2.97
N PRO A 434 15.92 17.90 -3.66
CA PRO A 434 16.97 16.90 -3.81
C PRO A 434 17.95 16.88 -2.63
N TRP A 435 18.73 15.80 -2.56
CA TRP A 435 19.90 15.68 -1.71
C TRP A 435 21.09 16.35 -2.37
N TYR A 436 21.66 17.36 -1.75
CA TYR A 436 22.89 18.00 -2.24
C TYR A 436 24.11 17.40 -1.57
N THR A 437 25.20 17.22 -2.31
CA THR A 437 26.45 16.68 -1.76
C THR A 437 27.20 17.77 -1.00
N GLY A 438 27.93 17.38 0.05
CA GLY A 438 28.84 18.30 0.77
C GLY A 438 30.09 18.69 -0.03
N GLU A 439 30.30 18.07 -1.19
CA GLU A 439 31.42 18.34 -2.11
C GLU A 439 31.13 19.48 -3.10
N ALA A 440 29.87 19.93 -3.19
CA ALA A 440 29.48 21.02 -4.10
C ALA A 440 30.01 22.37 -3.61
N GLU A 441 30.33 23.28 -4.54
CA GLU A 441 30.78 24.64 -4.20
C GLU A 441 29.67 25.49 -3.55
N THR A 442 28.41 25.14 -3.77
CA THR A 442 27.24 25.84 -3.22
C THR A 442 26.50 24.98 -2.22
N THR A 443 26.03 25.62 -1.15
CA THR A 443 25.35 24.96 -0.04
C THR A 443 23.92 24.55 -0.39
N PRO A 444 23.31 23.55 0.30
CA PRO A 444 21.88 23.26 0.18
C PRO A 444 21.02 24.52 0.34
N THR A 445 21.37 25.39 1.29
CA THR A 445 20.63 26.63 1.58
C THR A 445 20.57 27.55 0.35
N GLU A 446 21.70 27.78 -0.32
CA GLU A 446 21.75 28.64 -1.51
C GLU A 446 20.97 28.06 -2.68
N ARG A 447 21.07 26.74 -2.88
CA ARG A 447 20.37 26.03 -3.97
C ARG A 447 18.86 25.98 -3.79
N ILE A 448 18.37 25.96 -2.54
CA ILE A 448 16.95 25.86 -2.20
C ILE A 448 16.30 27.25 -1.98
N ALA A 449 17.08 28.28 -1.66
CA ALA A 449 16.60 29.65 -1.48
C ALA A 449 15.61 30.18 -2.57
N PRO A 450 15.72 29.81 -3.86
CA PRO A 450 14.73 30.19 -4.86
C PRO A 450 13.29 29.80 -4.53
N VAL A 451 13.06 28.77 -3.70
CA VAL A 451 11.71 28.38 -3.24
C VAL A 451 11.04 29.51 -2.46
N PHE A 452 11.78 30.20 -1.58
CA PHE A 452 11.26 31.36 -0.87
C PHE A 452 10.93 32.49 -1.85
N LEU A 453 11.82 32.79 -2.80
CA LEU A 453 11.61 33.87 -3.75
C LEU A 453 10.40 33.61 -4.67
N TRP A 454 10.20 32.36 -5.10
CA TRP A 454 9.01 31.94 -5.84
C TRP A 454 7.73 32.10 -5.01
N ARG A 455 7.78 31.72 -3.73
CA ARG A 455 6.65 31.88 -2.81
C ARG A 455 6.32 33.34 -2.53
N ASP A 456 7.34 34.15 -2.22
CA ASP A 456 7.22 35.58 -1.92
C ASP A 456 6.68 36.38 -3.11
N ALA A 457 7.04 35.96 -4.33
CA ALA A 457 6.44 36.48 -5.56
C ALA A 457 4.94 36.13 -5.73
N GLY A 458 4.34 35.39 -4.80
CA GLY A 458 2.92 35.05 -4.77
C GLY A 458 2.54 33.85 -5.65
N TYR A 459 3.52 33.07 -6.13
CA TYR A 459 3.27 31.96 -7.06
C TYR A 459 2.89 30.65 -6.37
N LYS A 460 3.16 30.49 -5.07
CA LYS A 460 2.82 29.26 -4.33
C LYS A 460 1.30 29.08 -4.22
N GLN A 461 0.77 28.04 -4.86
CA GLN A 461 -0.67 27.73 -4.87
C GLN A 461 -1.05 26.47 -4.07
N SER A 462 -0.09 25.66 -3.64
CA SER A 462 -0.32 24.46 -2.84
C SER A 462 0.67 24.37 -1.68
N ASN A 463 0.30 23.57 -0.68
CA ASN A 463 1.17 23.27 0.47
C ASN A 463 1.88 21.91 0.32
N ILE A 464 1.91 21.34 -0.89
CA ILE A 464 2.50 20.02 -1.16
C ILE A 464 4.01 20.19 -1.37
N LEU A 465 4.79 19.68 -0.42
CA LEU A 465 6.25 19.64 -0.48
C LEU A 465 6.73 18.20 -0.65
N VAL A 466 7.42 17.93 -1.75
CA VAL A 466 7.99 16.61 -2.03
C VAL A 466 9.48 16.64 -1.73
N PHE A 467 10.00 15.50 -1.28
CA PHE A 467 11.43 15.30 -1.14
C PHE A 467 11.88 14.13 -2.00
N GLU A 468 13.16 14.12 -2.36
CA GLU A 468 13.84 12.97 -2.90
C GLU A 468 13.67 11.74 -1.98
N GLU A 469 13.91 10.56 -2.52
CA GLU A 469 13.74 9.29 -1.81
C GLU A 469 14.40 9.30 -0.42
N MET A 470 13.62 8.89 0.57
CA MET A 470 13.99 8.88 1.98
C MET A 470 15.26 8.05 2.23
N ARG A 471 16.00 8.46 3.25
CA ARG A 471 17.24 7.85 3.70
C ARG A 471 17.36 7.83 5.22
N THR A 472 18.19 6.95 5.74
CA THR A 472 18.61 6.98 7.16
C THR A 472 19.95 7.71 7.30
N VAL A 473 20.52 7.70 8.50
CA VAL A 473 21.89 8.16 8.72
C VAL A 473 22.83 7.15 8.05
N LEU A 474 23.52 7.61 7.01
CA LEU A 474 24.46 6.84 6.19
C LEU A 474 25.80 7.54 6.13
N GLN A 475 26.87 6.76 6.04
CA GLN A 475 28.20 7.27 5.73
C GLN A 475 28.38 7.34 4.21
N ASP A 476 27.96 8.44 3.60
CA ASP A 476 28.06 8.68 2.16
C ASP A 476 28.31 10.17 1.83
N LYS A 477 28.37 10.49 0.53
CA LYS A 477 28.66 11.86 0.06
C LYS A 477 27.62 12.93 0.42
N TYR A 478 26.48 12.53 0.99
CA TYR A 478 25.42 13.43 1.44
C TYR A 478 25.35 13.56 2.96
N GLU A 479 26.14 12.78 3.71
CA GLU A 479 26.08 12.65 5.18
C GLU A 479 26.01 14.01 5.89
N SER A 480 26.81 14.98 5.46
CA SER A 480 26.94 16.29 6.08
C SER A 480 25.86 17.30 5.69
N THR A 481 25.01 17.01 4.69
CA THR A 481 24.17 18.02 4.04
C THR A 481 22.72 17.61 3.82
N TRP A 482 22.39 16.32 3.81
CA TRP A 482 21.02 15.87 3.51
C TRP A 482 19.98 16.37 4.53
N THR A 483 20.36 16.49 5.80
CA THR A 483 19.50 17.08 6.84
C THR A 483 19.23 18.56 6.57
N SER A 484 20.22 19.29 6.06
CA SER A 484 20.06 20.69 5.64
C SER A 484 19.10 20.80 4.46
N SER A 485 19.12 19.88 3.48
CA SER A 485 18.11 19.85 2.42
C SER A 485 16.68 19.77 2.99
N ILE A 486 16.45 18.97 4.04
CA ILE A 486 15.13 18.86 4.68
C ILE A 486 14.77 20.15 5.42
N THR A 487 15.65 20.62 6.30
CA THR A 487 15.44 21.86 7.06
C THR A 487 15.20 23.05 6.13
N ASP A 488 16.03 23.21 5.10
CA ASP A 488 15.96 24.32 4.16
C ASP A 488 14.74 24.22 3.25
N GLY A 489 14.44 23.02 2.73
CA GLY A 489 13.23 22.77 1.95
C GLY A 489 11.98 23.16 2.72
N TYR A 490 11.88 22.76 3.98
CA TYR A 490 10.73 23.08 4.82
C TYR A 490 10.65 24.57 5.14
N LYS A 491 11.75 25.18 5.61
CA LYS A 491 11.77 26.59 6.05
C LYS A 491 11.54 27.60 4.91
N PHE A 492 12.01 27.31 3.70
CA PHE A 492 11.80 28.19 2.55
C PHE A 492 10.40 27.99 1.94
N PHE A 493 9.78 26.83 2.14
CA PHE A 493 8.46 26.52 1.61
C PHE A 493 7.31 26.94 2.54
N ALA A 494 7.46 26.76 3.86
CA ALA A 494 6.45 27.08 4.86
C ALA A 494 6.10 28.59 4.85
N ASP A 495 4.81 28.92 4.86
CA ASP A 495 4.33 30.31 4.70
C ASP A 495 4.85 31.25 5.80
N ASP A 496 5.11 30.70 6.99
CA ASP A 496 5.64 31.41 8.16
C ASP A 496 7.13 31.13 8.43
N GLY A 497 7.85 30.56 7.45
CA GLY A 497 9.28 30.32 7.54
C GLY A 497 10.11 31.59 7.30
N VAL A 498 11.07 31.53 6.37
CA VAL A 498 11.88 32.70 5.99
C VAL A 498 10.97 33.80 5.43
N TYR A 499 11.11 35.06 5.85
CA TYR A 499 10.32 36.20 5.34
C TYR A 499 11.14 37.22 4.54
N LEU A 500 12.48 37.15 4.60
CA LEU A 500 13.35 38.06 3.87
C LEU A 500 14.70 37.39 3.56
N ILE A 501 15.20 37.61 2.35
CA ILE A 501 16.59 37.35 1.96
C ILE A 501 17.24 38.69 1.66
N ASP A 502 18.33 39.00 2.37
CA ASP A 502 19.12 40.22 2.17
C ASP A 502 20.55 39.88 1.76
N GLU A 503 21.11 40.69 0.87
CA GLU A 503 22.50 40.57 0.43
C GLU A 503 23.38 41.59 1.17
N SER A 504 24.35 41.08 1.93
CA SER A 504 25.34 41.90 2.62
C SER A 504 26.76 41.65 2.06
N PRO A 505 27.73 42.52 2.36
CA PRO A 505 29.14 42.27 2.03
C PRO A 505 29.72 40.97 2.61
N TRP A 506 29.04 40.36 3.59
CA TRP A 506 29.45 39.13 4.27
C TRP A 506 28.70 37.89 3.78
N GLY A 507 27.79 38.03 2.80
CA GLY A 507 26.97 36.96 2.25
C GLY A 507 25.46 37.22 2.34
N LYS A 508 24.68 36.21 1.93
CA LYS A 508 23.21 36.22 2.01
C LYS A 508 22.76 35.93 3.44
N ASN A 509 21.87 36.77 3.96
CA ASN A 509 21.19 36.57 5.23
C ASN A 509 19.76 36.10 4.96
N TYR A 510 19.31 35.14 5.76
CA TYR A 510 17.97 34.57 5.69
C TYR A 510 17.26 34.89 6.99
N PHE A 511 16.28 35.80 6.96
CA PHE A 511 15.55 36.21 8.15
C PHE A 511 14.25 35.42 8.28
N SER A 512 13.99 34.92 9.48
CA SER A 512 12.79 34.17 9.83
C SER A 512 12.29 34.61 11.20
N GLU A 513 10.97 34.65 11.37
CA GLU A 513 10.34 34.82 12.70
C GLU A 513 10.17 33.46 13.38
N ASN A 514 9.97 32.40 12.61
CA ASN A 514 9.92 31.03 13.12
C ASN A 514 11.16 30.25 12.66
N GLU A 515 11.69 29.39 13.52
CA GLU A 515 12.83 28.53 13.18
C GLU A 515 12.39 27.07 13.07
N TYR A 516 12.59 26.47 11.90
CA TYR A 516 12.37 25.06 11.66
C TYR A 516 13.69 24.30 11.72
N MET A 517 13.71 23.15 12.40
CA MET A 517 14.89 22.29 12.46
C MET A 517 14.53 20.82 12.30
N PHE A 518 15.17 20.15 11.34
CA PHE A 518 15.08 18.70 11.20
C PHE A 518 16.03 17.99 12.17
N ASP A 519 15.48 17.10 13.00
CA ASP A 519 16.24 16.30 13.95
C ASP A 519 16.47 14.88 13.42
N ALA A 520 17.72 14.59 13.05
CA ALA A 520 18.15 13.27 12.60
C ALA A 520 18.73 12.39 13.72
N ILE A 521 18.75 12.85 14.98
CA ILE A 521 19.37 12.13 16.10
C ILE A 521 18.75 10.75 16.26
N LYS A 522 17.41 10.69 16.28
CA LYS A 522 16.68 9.42 16.45
C LYS A 522 16.99 8.43 15.35
N LEU A 523 17.14 8.89 14.10
CA LEU A 523 17.50 8.06 12.95
C LEU A 523 18.85 7.33 13.09
N GLY A 524 19.74 7.83 13.96
CA GLY A 524 21.02 7.20 14.29
C GLY A 524 21.07 6.56 15.68
N GLU A 525 20.05 6.72 16.52
CA GLU A 525 20.05 6.22 17.91
C GLU A 525 19.75 4.72 17.98
N LEU A 526 20.78 3.93 18.29
CA LEU A 526 20.72 2.49 18.40
C LEU A 526 20.12 2.05 19.75
N ALA A 527 19.68 0.79 19.84
CA ALA A 527 19.04 0.24 21.04
C ALA A 527 19.91 0.27 22.32
N ASP A 528 21.23 0.39 22.18
CA ASP A 528 22.17 0.52 23.29
C ASP A 528 22.50 1.98 23.67
N GLY A 529 21.77 2.94 23.09
CA GLY A 529 21.93 4.37 23.32
C GLY A 529 23.09 5.02 22.57
N ARG A 530 23.87 4.25 21.78
CA ARG A 530 24.92 4.82 20.92
C ARG A 530 24.32 5.42 19.65
N ARG A 531 25.08 6.29 19.00
CA ARG A 531 24.80 6.71 17.62
C ARG A 531 25.50 5.81 16.63
N GLY A 532 24.81 5.45 15.56
CA GLY A 532 25.34 4.64 14.48
C GLY A 532 24.62 4.88 13.16
N TYR A 533 25.10 4.18 12.13
CA TYR A 533 24.53 4.21 10.78
C TYR A 533 23.55 3.06 10.59
N ASN A 534 22.71 3.16 9.56
CA ASN A 534 21.90 2.05 9.05
C ASN A 534 20.85 1.49 10.01
N LYS A 535 20.45 2.22 11.06
CA LYS A 535 19.42 1.77 12.02
C LYS A 535 18.16 1.23 11.33
N TRP A 536 17.75 1.92 10.28
CA TRP A 536 16.49 1.70 9.58
C TRP A 536 16.64 1.01 8.23
N THR A 537 17.78 0.36 7.96
CA THR A 537 17.86 -0.55 6.82
C THR A 537 16.87 -1.70 6.99
N LYS A 538 16.48 -2.33 5.88
CA LYS A 538 15.57 -3.47 5.91
C LYS A 538 16.08 -4.59 6.83
N ASP A 539 15.15 -5.29 7.46
CA ASP A 539 15.40 -6.30 8.50
C ASP A 539 14.89 -7.71 8.11
N TRP A 540 14.79 -8.00 6.81
CA TRP A 540 14.29 -9.27 6.26
C TRP A 540 15.17 -9.87 5.18
#